data_AF-A0A969QKS3-F1
#
_entry.id   AF-A0A969QKS3-F1
#
_cell.length_a   1.000
_cell.length_b   1.000
_cell.length_c   1.000
_cell.angle_alpha   90.00
_cell.angle_beta   90.00
_cell.angle_gamma   90.00
#
_symmetry.space_group_name_H-M   'P 1'
#
loop_
_entity.id
_entity.type
_entity.pdbx_description
1 polymer ?
#
loop_
_entity_poly.entity_id
_entity_poly.type
_entity_poly.pdbx_seq_one_letter_code
_entity_poly.pdbx_strand_id
1 'polypeptide(L)'
;MKVKVTEQGLTIPKEWLEGIQEVEVRIENHQIVLVPTVVVPPRAVPTVESDPIWQLGSNPIVLEIPDASENHDKYLYGMDR
;
A
#
# COMPACT_ATOMS: atom_id res chain seq x y z
N MET A 1 -12.26 -2.52 26.09
CA MET A 1 -11.50 -1.63 27.02
C MET A 1 -12.40 -0.52 27.51
N LYS A 2 -12.04 0.22 28.57
CA LYS A 2 -12.73 1.47 28.96
C LYS A 2 -11.74 2.63 28.78
N VAL A 3 -12.11 3.62 27.99
CA VAL A 3 -11.32 4.83 27.74
C VAL A 3 -12.11 6.04 28.19
N LYS A 4 -11.40 7.08 28.67
CA LYS A 4 -12.01 8.33 29.11
C LYS A 4 -12.01 9.32 27.95
N VAL A 5 -13.12 10.03 27.77
CA VAL A 5 -13.21 11.15 26.83
C VAL A 5 -12.49 12.35 27.44
N THR A 6 -11.57 12.94 26.69
CA THR A 6 -10.85 14.17 27.07
C THR A 6 -11.36 15.36 26.25
N GLU A 7 -10.81 16.55 26.48
CA GLU A 7 -11.14 17.76 25.70
C GLU A 7 -10.81 17.62 24.21
N GLN A 8 -9.85 16.75 23.88
CA GLN A 8 -9.43 16.42 22.52
C GLN A 8 -10.28 15.29 21.90
N GLY A 9 -11.23 14.73 22.66
CA GLY A 9 -12.11 13.65 22.23
C GLY A 9 -11.74 12.28 22.79
N LEU A 10 -12.04 11.23 22.01
CA LEU A 10 -11.78 9.83 22.36
C LEU A 10 -10.59 9.31 21.54
N THR A 11 -9.58 8.78 22.21
CA THR A 11 -8.45 8.14 21.54
C THR A 11 -8.75 6.67 21.27
N ILE A 12 -8.56 6.23 20.02
CA ILE A 12 -8.68 4.84 19.59
C ILE A 12 -7.29 4.32 19.25
N PRO A 13 -6.87 3.14 19.75
CA PRO A 13 -5.59 2.54 19.41
C PRO A 13 -5.44 2.35 17.89
N LYS A 14 -4.30 2.78 17.34
CA LYS A 14 -4.05 2.73 15.89
C LYS A 14 -4.02 1.29 15.35
N GLU A 15 -3.54 0.34 16.15
CA GLU A 15 -3.51 -1.09 15.79
C GLU A 15 -4.91 -1.67 15.45
N TRP A 16 -6.00 -1.06 15.92
CA TRP A 16 -7.35 -1.51 15.60
C TRP A 16 -7.84 -1.03 14.23
N LEU A 17 -7.12 -0.08 13.64
CA LEU A 17 -7.39 0.50 12.33
C LEU A 17 -6.29 0.15 11.32
N GLU A 18 -5.56 -0.93 11.55
CA GLU A 18 -4.49 -1.38 10.65
C GLU A 18 -5.06 -1.71 9.25
N GLY A 19 -4.43 -1.20 8.19
CA GLY A 19 -4.87 -1.37 6.81
C GLY A 19 -6.05 -0.47 6.38
N ILE A 20 -6.58 0.36 7.28
CA ILE A 20 -7.66 1.31 6.99
C ILE A 20 -7.04 2.70 6.80
N GLN A 21 -7.23 3.29 5.62
CA GLN A 21 -6.76 4.66 5.35
C GLN A 21 -7.82 5.72 5.67
N GLU A 22 -9.08 5.38 5.47
CA GLU A 22 -10.19 6.31 5.62
C GLU A 22 -11.40 5.59 6.22
N VAL A 23 -12.12 6.30 7.09
CA VAL A 23 -13.34 5.83 7.74
C VAL A 23 -14.44 6.86 7.58
N GLU A 24 -15.65 6.37 7.31
CA GLU A 24 -16.87 7.11 7.50
C GLU A 24 -17.32 6.95 8.96
N VAL A 25 -17.66 8.06 9.61
CA VAL A 25 -18.13 8.08 11.00
C VAL A 25 -19.64 8.30 11.01
N ARG A 26 -20.38 7.37 11.60
CA ARG A 26 -21.83 7.46 11.75
C ARG A 26 -22.22 7.40 13.22
N ILE A 27 -23.27 8.14 13.58
CA ILE A 27 -23.86 8.09 14.92
C ILE A 27 -25.25 7.47 14.78
N GLU A 28 -25.40 6.26 15.30
CA GLU A 28 -26.63 5.49 15.19
C GLU A 28 -26.95 4.85 16.53
N ASN A 29 -28.19 4.99 17.02
CA ASN A 29 -28.66 4.34 18.26
C ASN A 29 -27.73 4.52 19.47
N HIS A 30 -27.19 5.73 19.68
CA HIS A 30 -26.22 6.04 20.74
C HIS A 30 -24.86 5.33 20.61
N GLN A 31 -24.54 4.85 19.41
CA GLN A 31 -23.26 4.23 19.07
C GLN A 31 -22.55 5.06 18.01
N ILE A 32 -21.23 5.11 18.12
CA ILE A 32 -20.37 5.65 17.07
C ILE A 32 -19.88 4.44 16.26
N VAL A 33 -20.24 4.40 14.99
CA VAL A 33 -19.85 3.34 14.06
C VAL A 33 -18.80 3.90 13.12
N LEU A 34 -17.66 3.22 13.05
CA LEU A 34 -16.58 3.52 12.10
C LEU A 34 -16.65 2.50 10.97
N VAL A 35 -16.96 2.97 9.76
CA VAL A 35 -17.04 2.13 8.57
C VAL A 35 -15.85 2.44 7.67
N PRO A 36 -14.95 1.49 7.38
CA PRO A 36 -13.87 1.71 6.44
C PRO A 36 -14.40 2.04 5.05
N THR A 37 -13.98 3.16 4.47
CA THR A 37 -14.33 3.56 3.10
C THR A 37 -13.26 3.14 2.09
N VAL A 38 -12.01 3.07 2.56
CA VAL A 38 -10.87 2.54 1.79
C VAL A 38 -10.17 1.48 2.63
N VAL A 39 -10.30 0.22 2.19
CA VAL A 39 -9.58 -0.91 2.76
C VAL A 39 -8.44 -1.25 1.83
N VAL A 40 -7.21 -1.01 2.28
CA VAL A 40 -6.04 -1.53 1.56
C VAL A 40 -5.85 -2.97 2.04
N PRO A 41 -5.85 -3.97 1.14
CA PRO A 41 -5.71 -5.36 1.55
C PRO A 41 -4.43 -5.54 2.36
N PRO A 42 -4.39 -6.38 3.40
CA PRO A 42 -3.23 -6.55 4.29
C PRO A 42 -1.97 -7.11 3.59
N ARG A 43 -2.08 -7.52 2.31
CA ARG A 43 -0.92 -7.86 1.46
C ARG A 43 -0.31 -6.65 0.73
N ALA A 44 -0.96 -5.50 0.79
CA ALA A 44 -0.45 -4.22 0.39
C ALA A 44 -0.31 -3.36 1.66
N VAL A 45 0.70 -3.68 2.46
CA VAL A 45 1.27 -2.68 3.36
C VAL A 45 2.34 -1.97 2.55
N PRO A 46 2.08 -0.83 1.88
CA PRO A 46 3.17 0.04 1.49
C PRO A 46 3.60 0.74 2.78
N THR A 47 4.69 0.26 3.35
CA THR A 47 5.53 1.08 4.22
C THR A 47 5.96 2.31 3.42
N VAL A 48 5.18 3.40 3.45
CA VAL A 48 5.56 4.82 3.21
C VAL A 48 6.24 5.18 1.87
N GLU A 49 6.71 4.24 1.08
CA GLU A 49 7.14 4.36 -0.30
C GLU A 49 6.54 3.11 -0.98
N SER A 50 5.74 3.32 -2.01
CA SER A 50 5.11 2.24 -2.78
C SER A 50 6.14 1.16 -3.11
N ASP A 51 5.84 -0.10 -2.82
CA ASP A 51 6.74 -1.22 -3.12
C ASP A 51 7.18 -1.14 -4.60
N PRO A 52 8.50 -1.02 -4.88
CA PRO A 52 9.03 -0.80 -6.22
C PRO A 52 8.59 -1.86 -7.24
N ILE A 53 8.19 -3.04 -6.78
CA ILE A 53 7.66 -4.10 -7.66
C ILE A 53 6.41 -3.65 -8.41
N TRP A 54 5.56 -2.81 -7.80
CA TRP A 54 4.34 -2.28 -8.42
C TRP A 54 4.61 -1.13 -9.39
N GLN A 55 5.83 -0.58 -9.38
CA GLN A 55 6.30 0.42 -10.34
C GLN A 55 7.21 -0.17 -11.42
N LEU A 56 7.41 -1.50 -11.42
CA LEU A 56 8.25 -2.17 -12.40
C LEU A 56 7.62 -2.02 -13.80
N GLY A 57 8.40 -1.49 -14.75
CA GLY A 57 7.94 -1.26 -16.11
C GLY A 57 7.21 0.08 -16.34
N SER A 58 7.05 0.93 -15.32
CA SER A 58 6.47 2.28 -15.51
C SER A 58 7.37 3.23 -16.29
N ASN A 59 8.69 2.99 -16.29
CA ASN A 59 9.67 3.76 -17.06
C ASN A 59 10.70 2.81 -17.71
N PRO A 60 10.34 2.13 -18.82
CA PRO A 60 11.24 1.20 -19.48
C PRO A 60 12.37 1.94 -20.19
N ILE A 61 13.57 1.35 -20.21
CA ILE A 61 14.69 1.85 -20.99
C ILE A 61 14.48 1.43 -22.44
N VAL A 62 14.48 2.39 -23.37
CA VAL A 62 14.43 2.13 -24.80
C VAL A 62 15.86 1.83 -25.28
N LEU A 63 16.07 0.59 -25.74
CA LEU A 63 17.33 0.15 -26.35
C LEU A 63 17.09 -0.09 -27.85
N GLU A 64 18.10 0.11 -28.69
CA GLU A 64 18.06 -0.22 -30.13
C GLU A 64 18.25 -1.73 -30.40
N ILE A 65 17.96 -2.57 -29.40
CA ILE A 65 18.11 -4.02 -29.44
C ILE A 65 16.71 -4.62 -29.31
N PRO A 66 16.16 -5.22 -30.38
CA PRO A 66 14.76 -5.66 -30.40
C PRO A 66 14.47 -6.85 -29.48
N ASP A 67 15.48 -7.66 -29.16
CA ASP A 67 15.37 -8.90 -28.38
C ASP A 67 15.99 -8.79 -26.96
N ALA A 68 16.25 -7.58 -26.49
CA ALA A 68 16.88 -7.33 -25.18
C ALA A 68 16.11 -7.95 -24.01
N SER A 69 14.78 -8.00 -24.09
CA SER A 69 13.91 -8.61 -23.08
C SER A 69 13.94 -10.14 -23.13
N GLU A 70 14.02 -10.71 -24.34
CA GLU A 70 13.99 -12.16 -24.57
C GLU A 70 15.34 -12.80 -24.23
N ASN A 71 16.43 -12.12 -24.57
CA ASN A 71 17.81 -12.57 -24.37
C ASN A 71 18.51 -11.85 -23.21
N HIS A 72 17.74 -11.38 -22.21
CA HIS A 72 18.25 -10.58 -21.09
C HIS A 72 19.49 -11.18 -20.42
N ASP A 73 19.46 -12.48 -20.10
CA ASP A 73 20.56 -13.18 -19.44
C ASP A 73 21.82 -13.22 -20.32
N LYS A 74 21.66 -13.34 -21.64
CA LYS A 74 22.76 -13.34 -22.60
C LYS A 74 23.52 -12.01 -22.55
N TYR A 75 22.78 -10.89 -22.49
CA TYR A 75 23.37 -9.54 -22.42
C TYR A 75 23.96 -9.23 -21.04
N LEU A 76 23.36 -9.72 -19.96
CA LEU A 76 23.88 -9.54 -18.61
C LEU A 76 25.18 -10.30 -18.36
N TYR A 77 25.27 -11.55 -18.83
CA TYR A 77 26.42 -12.42 -18.58
C TYR A 77 27.45 -12.41 -19.72
N GLY A 78 27.19 -11.66 -20.80
CA GLY A 78 28.11 -11.55 -21.93
C GLY A 78 28.44 -12.89 -22.57
N MET A 79 27.43 -13.77 -22.72
CA MET A 79 27.61 -15.12 -23.27
C MET A 79 27.89 -15.16 -24.80
N ASP A 80 28.15 -14.01 -25.43
CA ASP A 80 28.77 -13.95 -26.76
C ASP A 80 30.30 -13.96 -26.62
N ARG A 81 30.87 -15.17 -26.52
CA ARG A 81 32.27 -15.47 -26.89
C ARG A 81 32.31 -16.70 -27.77
#